data_AF-A0A1M5Q4I9-F1
#
_entry.id   AF-A0A1M5Q4I9-F1
#
_cell.length_a   1.000
_cell.length_b   1.000
_cell.length_c   1.000
_cell.angle_alpha   90.00
_cell.angle_beta   90.00
_cell.angle_gamma   90.00
#
_symmetry.space_group_name_H-M   'P 1'
#
loop_
_entity.id
_entity.type
_entity.pdbx_description
1 polymer ?
#
loop_
_entity_poly.entity_id
_entity_poly.type
_entity_poly.pdbx_seq_one_letter_code
_entity_poly.pdbx_strand_id
1 'polypeptide(L)'
;MTRTRTSRRRGVAAAALLVAPLLAVSAGGLAPAPAGAAPAAQVSVAPGTADPDYATTLHLRGTHFQSVKNGFGGVYVFFGVVRGTWRPSQGGVSGTNYVYVQDTEQKDNHGYQRFVAFPGDPTAYAANGGTVSAKGRWSTDLVVPSATFPARGRSGGVSTIDCRREQCGIITIGAHGVVNPRNETFTPVTFAAPAAATSAAPRRTHSAAAAPRTTSRPRTSAARRTTATTSAVATTSAAATVTTPAPRTSPTVAGLSESPAAASTEETGGGNAGLVVGLVAAGALLVAVPTGLLLRRRRTGTAD
;
A
#
# COMPACT_ATOMS: atom_id res chain seq x y z
N MET A 1 15.21 40.94 -94.69
CA MET A 1 14.54 40.09 -95.70
C MET A 1 13.61 39.13 -94.99
N THR A 2 12.41 38.84 -95.54
CA THR A 2 11.57 37.62 -95.33
C THR A 2 11.21 37.15 -93.89
N ARG A 3 9.98 36.77 -93.52
CA ARG A 3 8.67 36.73 -94.22
C ARG A 3 7.53 36.44 -93.19
N THR A 4 6.30 36.90 -93.45
CA THR A 4 4.97 36.36 -93.01
C THR A 4 4.72 36.02 -91.52
N ARG A 5 3.73 36.64 -90.84
CA ARG A 5 2.27 36.27 -90.81
C ARG A 5 2.03 34.78 -90.46
N THR A 6 1.14 34.42 -89.51
CA THR A 6 -0.30 34.75 -89.53
C THR A 6 -0.97 34.85 -88.15
N SER A 7 -2.01 35.70 -88.06
CA SER A 7 -3.02 35.66 -86.99
C SER A 7 -4.10 34.63 -87.30
N ARG A 8 -4.71 34.02 -86.27
CA ARG A 8 -6.13 33.62 -86.30
C ARG A 8 -6.80 33.86 -84.95
N ARG A 9 -8.00 34.45 -85.01
CA ARG A 9 -8.88 34.79 -83.87
C ARG A 9 -9.99 33.74 -83.71
N ARG A 10 -10.73 33.88 -82.60
CA ARG A 10 -12.13 33.46 -82.32
C ARG A 10 -12.32 32.06 -81.72
N GLY A 11 -13.22 31.99 -80.74
CA GLY A 11 -13.72 30.76 -80.12
C GLY A 11 -14.31 31.01 -78.73
N VAL A 12 -15.46 31.68 -78.64
CA VAL A 12 -16.26 31.70 -77.39
C VAL A 12 -17.03 30.39 -77.32
N ALA A 13 -17.01 29.71 -76.17
CA ALA A 13 -17.97 28.67 -75.84
C ALA A 13 -18.26 28.72 -74.33
N ALA A 14 -19.47 29.09 -73.96
CA ALA A 14 -19.98 28.92 -72.60
C ALA A 14 -20.36 27.44 -72.40
N ALA A 15 -20.09 26.89 -71.23
CA ALA A 15 -20.54 25.56 -70.82
C ALA A 15 -21.36 25.68 -69.53
N ALA A 16 -22.49 24.97 -69.49
CA ALA A 16 -23.58 25.21 -68.55
C ALA A 16 -23.32 24.78 -67.10
N LEU A 17 -24.10 25.36 -66.19
CA LEU A 17 -24.24 24.87 -64.82
C LEU A 17 -24.78 23.44 -64.79
N LEU A 18 -24.13 22.57 -64.02
CA LEU A 18 -24.72 21.36 -63.46
C LEU A 18 -24.40 21.33 -61.96
N VAL A 19 -25.30 21.89 -61.15
CA VAL A 19 -25.24 21.78 -59.69
C VAL A 19 -25.84 20.45 -59.29
N ALA A 20 -24.98 19.47 -59.00
CA ALA A 20 -25.41 18.21 -58.40
C ALA A 20 -25.64 18.40 -56.89
N PRO A 21 -26.80 18.05 -56.34
CA PRO A 21 -27.00 18.05 -54.89
C PRO A 21 -26.28 16.84 -54.29
N LEU A 22 -25.12 17.06 -53.68
CA LEU A 22 -24.53 16.08 -52.78
C LEU A 22 -25.47 15.92 -51.57
N LEU A 23 -26.13 14.76 -51.47
CA LEU A 23 -26.72 14.32 -50.21
C LEU A 23 -25.60 14.14 -49.20
N ALA A 24 -25.39 15.15 -48.36
CA ALA A 24 -24.56 15.05 -47.19
C ALA A 24 -25.22 14.09 -46.19
N VAL A 25 -24.91 12.80 -46.30
CA VAL A 25 -25.19 11.83 -45.24
C VAL A 25 -24.33 12.26 -44.05
N SER A 26 -24.95 13.01 -43.14
CA SER A 26 -24.38 13.35 -41.85
C SER A 26 -24.30 12.09 -41.01
N ALA A 27 -23.25 11.29 -41.25
CA ALA A 27 -22.83 10.23 -40.35
C ALA A 27 -22.47 10.89 -39.02
N GLY A 28 -23.45 10.92 -38.11
CA GLY A 28 -23.28 11.43 -36.76
C GLY A 28 -22.28 10.54 -36.03
N GLY A 29 -21.00 10.89 -36.14
CA GLY A 29 -19.93 10.20 -35.43
C GLY A 29 -20.18 10.34 -33.95
N LEU A 30 -20.60 9.25 -33.29
CA LEU A 30 -20.52 9.16 -31.85
C LEU A 30 -19.03 9.23 -31.50
N ALA A 31 -18.59 10.43 -31.09
CA ALA A 31 -17.29 10.56 -30.46
C ALA A 31 -17.27 9.59 -29.26
N PRO A 32 -16.26 8.70 -29.15
CA PRO A 32 -16.18 7.82 -28.01
C PRO A 32 -16.11 8.69 -26.75
N ALA A 33 -17.05 8.46 -25.82
CA ALA A 33 -17.03 9.15 -24.53
C ALA A 33 -15.65 8.96 -23.90
N PRO A 34 -15.04 10.00 -23.30
CA PRO A 34 -13.72 9.87 -22.71
C PRO A 34 -13.74 8.73 -21.70
N ALA A 35 -12.86 7.75 -21.90
CA ALA A 35 -12.78 6.59 -21.02
C ALA A 35 -12.54 7.08 -19.59
N GLY A 36 -13.55 6.94 -18.73
CA GLY A 36 -13.50 7.46 -17.37
C GLY A 36 -12.27 6.94 -16.66
N ALA A 37 -11.48 7.84 -16.07
CA ALA A 37 -10.30 7.47 -15.32
C ALA A 37 -10.71 6.46 -14.24
N ALA A 38 -10.00 5.33 -14.17
CA ALA A 38 -10.25 4.34 -13.14
C ALA A 38 -10.13 4.99 -11.76
N PRO A 39 -11.06 4.72 -10.81
CA PRO A 39 -11.01 5.30 -9.48
C PRO A 39 -9.66 4.99 -8.81
N ALA A 40 -9.10 5.98 -8.12
CA ALA A 40 -7.87 5.80 -7.36
C ALA A 40 -8.08 4.81 -6.20
N ALA A 41 -7.02 4.08 -5.84
CA ALA A 41 -7.03 3.20 -4.67
C ALA A 41 -7.31 3.98 -3.38
N GLN A 42 -8.10 3.39 -2.50
CA GLN A 42 -8.53 3.99 -1.23
C GLN A 42 -8.48 2.96 -0.11
N VAL A 43 -8.11 3.38 1.10
CA VAL A 43 -8.21 2.57 2.32
C VAL A 43 -9.21 3.25 3.26
N SER A 44 -10.18 2.48 3.77
CA SER A 44 -11.01 2.89 4.90
C SER A 44 -10.49 2.27 6.19
N VAL A 45 -10.48 3.04 7.27
CA VAL A 45 -9.95 2.67 8.59
C VAL A 45 -11.08 2.64 9.62
N ALA A 46 -11.16 1.58 10.42
CA ALA A 46 -12.12 1.46 11.52
C ALA A 46 -11.44 0.82 12.76
N PRO A 47 -11.52 1.41 13.97
CA PRO A 47 -12.06 2.72 14.30
C PRO A 47 -11.35 3.85 13.54
N GLY A 48 -12.00 5.01 13.40
CA GLY A 48 -11.42 6.18 12.72
C GLY A 48 -10.31 6.89 13.51
N THR A 49 -10.08 6.47 14.76
CA THR A 49 -9.11 7.01 15.71
C THR A 49 -8.33 5.87 16.36
N ALA A 50 -7.04 6.07 16.62
CA ALA A 50 -6.23 5.19 17.47
C ALA A 50 -6.04 5.81 18.87
N ASP A 51 -5.82 4.96 19.87
CA ASP A 51 -5.45 5.37 21.22
C ASP A 51 -4.03 6.01 21.22
N PRO A 52 -3.81 7.16 21.88
CA PRO A 52 -2.52 7.85 21.87
C PRO A 52 -1.44 7.15 22.70
N ASP A 53 -1.81 6.35 23.70
CA ASP A 53 -0.91 5.81 24.72
C ASP A 53 -0.83 4.27 24.64
N TYR A 54 -1.83 3.60 24.07
CA TYR A 54 -1.95 2.14 24.00
C TYR A 54 -2.10 1.59 22.57
N ALA A 55 -1.76 0.31 22.42
CA ALA A 55 -1.87 -0.39 21.14
C ALA A 55 -3.33 -0.52 20.69
N THR A 56 -3.63 -0.07 19.47
CA THR A 56 -4.96 -0.15 18.84
C THR A 56 -4.90 -1.04 17.60
N THR A 57 -5.79 -2.03 17.50
CA THR A 57 -6.01 -2.78 16.26
C THR A 57 -6.99 -2.02 15.37
N LEU A 58 -6.56 -1.69 14.15
CA LEU A 58 -7.36 -1.05 13.11
C LEU A 58 -7.79 -2.07 12.06
N HIS A 59 -9.09 -2.18 11.83
CA HIS A 59 -9.67 -2.91 10.71
C HIS A 59 -9.56 -2.06 9.44
N LEU A 60 -8.78 -2.53 8.47
CA LEU A 60 -8.54 -1.85 7.21
C LEU A 60 -9.32 -2.52 6.08
N ARG A 61 -9.87 -1.71 5.17
CA ARG A 61 -10.44 -2.21 3.90
C ARG A 61 -9.90 -1.40 2.74
N GLY A 62 -9.26 -2.06 1.79
CA GLY A 62 -8.83 -1.46 0.53
C GLY A 62 -9.87 -1.62 -0.57
N THR A 63 -10.02 -0.60 -1.41
CA THR A 63 -10.80 -0.63 -2.65
C THR A 63 -10.02 0.00 -3.80
N HIS A 64 -10.35 -0.39 -5.03
CA HIS A 64 -9.78 0.14 -6.27
C HIS A 64 -8.25 -0.06 -6.43
N PHE A 65 -7.65 -0.95 -5.65
CA PHE A 65 -6.27 -1.40 -5.85
C PHE A 65 -6.14 -2.18 -7.16
N GLN A 66 -4.97 -2.14 -7.79
CA GLN A 66 -4.66 -3.07 -8.87
C GLN A 66 -4.56 -4.50 -8.31
N SER A 67 -5.11 -5.48 -9.03
CA SER A 67 -4.93 -6.91 -8.78
C SER A 67 -4.37 -7.55 -10.05
N VAL A 68 -3.22 -8.23 -9.95
CA VAL A 68 -2.55 -8.87 -11.10
C VAL A 68 -2.54 -10.38 -10.87
N LYS A 69 -3.32 -11.14 -11.64
CA LYS A 69 -3.33 -12.61 -11.51
C LYS A 69 -1.93 -13.16 -11.85
N ASN A 70 -1.40 -13.98 -10.95
CA ASN A 70 -0.03 -14.53 -10.99
C ASN A 70 1.07 -13.44 -11.03
N GLY A 71 0.76 -12.19 -10.65
CA GLY A 71 1.75 -11.12 -10.54
C GLY A 71 2.58 -11.28 -9.27
N PHE A 72 3.87 -10.91 -9.35
CA PHE A 72 4.78 -10.94 -8.20
C PHE A 72 4.39 -9.90 -7.15
N GLY A 73 4.38 -10.32 -5.87
CA GLY A 73 4.08 -9.50 -4.72
C GLY A 73 2.61 -9.13 -4.58
N GLY A 74 2.32 -7.85 -4.44
CA GLY A 74 1.01 -7.36 -4.03
C GLY A 74 1.08 -5.98 -3.39
N VAL A 75 0.44 -5.83 -2.24
CA VAL A 75 0.41 -4.58 -1.46
C VAL A 75 1.03 -4.82 -0.09
N TYR A 76 2.04 -4.01 0.27
CA TYR A 76 2.40 -3.84 1.68
C TYR A 76 1.55 -2.73 2.30
N VAL A 77 1.13 -2.94 3.53
CA VAL A 77 0.37 -1.99 4.34
C VAL A 77 1.10 -1.79 5.67
N PHE A 78 1.36 -0.54 6.04
CA PHE A 78 2.09 -0.16 7.24
C PHE A 78 1.39 0.98 7.98
N PHE A 79 1.74 1.18 9.25
CA PHE A 79 1.49 2.43 9.96
C PHE A 79 2.78 3.25 10.07
N GLY A 80 2.73 4.53 9.70
CA GLY A 80 3.92 5.35 9.60
C GLY A 80 3.66 6.82 9.27
N VAL A 81 4.70 7.52 8.84
CA VAL A 81 4.66 8.91 8.36
C VAL A 81 5.29 9.03 6.98
N VAL A 82 4.79 9.98 6.19
CA VAL A 82 5.25 10.30 4.84
C VAL A 82 5.65 11.78 4.74
N ARG A 83 6.67 12.09 3.91
CA ARG A 83 7.27 13.43 3.79
C ARG A 83 7.65 13.73 2.34
N GLY A 84 7.19 14.88 1.83
CA GLY A 84 7.43 15.31 0.44
C GLY A 84 6.92 14.31 -0.59
N THR A 85 7.66 14.12 -1.68
CA THR A 85 7.40 13.10 -2.69
C THR A 85 7.74 11.70 -2.14
N TRP A 86 6.83 11.14 -1.35
CA TRP A 86 7.06 9.88 -0.63
C TRP A 86 6.84 8.61 -1.44
N ARG A 87 6.03 8.71 -2.50
CA ARG A 87 5.64 7.58 -3.35
C ARG A 87 6.87 6.95 -4.03
N PRO A 88 7.12 5.63 -3.88
CA PRO A 88 8.15 4.93 -4.64
C PRO A 88 8.03 5.17 -6.15
N SER A 89 6.81 5.24 -6.70
CA SER A 89 6.57 5.54 -8.12
C SER A 89 6.96 6.97 -8.55
N GLN A 90 7.35 7.82 -7.62
CA GLN A 90 7.75 9.21 -7.83
C GLN A 90 9.15 9.48 -7.24
N GLY A 91 9.94 8.42 -6.98
CA GLY A 91 11.31 8.51 -6.46
C GLY A 91 11.43 8.60 -4.93
N GLY A 92 10.34 8.40 -4.19
CA GLY A 92 10.36 8.41 -2.72
C GLY A 92 11.08 7.20 -2.12
N VAL A 93 11.94 7.44 -1.14
CA VAL A 93 12.85 6.45 -0.55
C VAL A 93 12.44 6.10 0.89
N SER A 94 12.38 4.79 1.20
CA SER A 94 12.16 4.32 2.56
C SER A 94 13.31 4.69 3.48
N GLY A 95 13.02 5.30 4.62
CA GLY A 95 14.02 5.83 5.55
C GLY A 95 14.23 7.34 5.41
N THR A 96 13.84 7.91 4.26
CA THR A 96 13.97 9.35 3.97
C THR A 96 12.60 10.00 3.85
N ASN A 97 11.82 9.56 2.87
CA ASN A 97 10.51 10.13 2.55
C ASN A 97 9.35 9.38 3.23
N TYR A 98 9.57 8.15 3.68
CA TYR A 98 8.60 7.44 4.51
C TYR A 98 9.29 6.48 5.49
N VAL A 99 8.78 6.43 6.71
CA VAL A 99 9.20 5.52 7.78
C VAL A 99 7.98 4.98 8.50
N TYR A 100 8.08 3.75 9.00
CA TYR A 100 6.96 3.02 9.57
C TYR A 100 7.40 2.17 10.76
N VAL A 101 6.42 1.70 11.54
CA VAL A 101 6.64 0.71 12.60
C VAL A 101 7.15 -0.57 11.94
N GLN A 102 8.38 -0.98 12.26
CA GLN A 102 8.96 -2.19 11.68
C GLN A 102 8.39 -3.45 12.31
N ASP A 103 8.31 -4.50 11.52
CA ASP A 103 7.94 -5.86 11.92
C ASP A 103 8.79 -6.85 11.13
N THR A 104 8.60 -8.16 11.36
CA THR A 104 9.14 -9.15 10.42
C THR A 104 8.28 -9.23 9.15
N GLU A 105 8.89 -9.57 8.02
CA GLU A 105 8.14 -9.90 6.78
C GLU A 105 7.56 -11.34 6.81
N GLN A 106 7.59 -12.00 7.97
CA GLN A 106 7.07 -13.36 8.15
C GLN A 106 5.55 -13.35 8.34
N LYS A 107 4.93 -14.52 8.18
CA LYS A 107 3.46 -14.66 8.23
C LYS A 107 2.91 -14.33 9.62
N ASP A 108 3.64 -14.74 10.65
CA ASP A 108 3.36 -14.70 12.08
C ASP A 108 3.99 -13.48 12.79
N ASN A 109 3.99 -12.33 12.11
CA ASN A 109 4.54 -11.09 12.64
C ASN A 109 3.62 -10.42 13.70
N HIS A 110 4.14 -9.39 14.40
CA HIS A 110 3.45 -8.79 15.55
C HIS A 110 2.20 -7.97 15.19
N GLY A 111 2.06 -7.58 13.93
CA GLY A 111 0.87 -6.92 13.40
C GLY A 111 1.07 -5.51 12.89
N TYR A 112 2.30 -5.01 12.91
CA TYR A 112 2.66 -3.64 12.48
C TYR A 112 2.88 -3.53 10.97
N GLN A 113 3.07 -4.66 10.29
CA GLN A 113 3.17 -4.78 8.83
C GLN A 113 2.20 -5.84 8.30
N ARG A 114 1.56 -5.56 7.16
CA ARG A 114 0.75 -6.54 6.43
C ARG A 114 1.19 -6.69 4.99
N PHE A 115 1.24 -7.93 4.53
CA PHE A 115 1.37 -8.29 3.12
C PHE A 115 0.04 -8.84 2.59
N VAL A 116 -0.59 -8.09 1.68
CA VAL A 116 -1.75 -8.51 0.92
C VAL A 116 -1.28 -8.96 -0.47
N ALA A 117 -1.19 -10.27 -0.70
CA ALA A 117 -0.66 -10.82 -1.94
C ALA A 117 -1.59 -10.62 -3.14
N PHE A 118 -1.04 -10.61 -4.34
CA PHE A 118 -1.82 -10.79 -5.56
C PHE A 118 -2.31 -12.25 -5.71
N PRO A 119 -3.42 -12.49 -6.42
CA PRO A 119 -3.98 -13.83 -6.56
C PRO A 119 -3.07 -14.70 -7.45
N GLY A 120 -2.40 -15.69 -6.84
CA GLY A 120 -1.43 -16.55 -7.52
C GLY A 120 0.02 -16.04 -7.46
N ASP A 121 0.31 -15.06 -6.61
CA ASP A 121 1.67 -14.59 -6.35
C ASP A 121 2.56 -15.72 -5.76
N PRO A 122 3.81 -15.92 -6.24
CA PRO A 122 4.74 -16.91 -5.69
C PRO A 122 5.18 -16.64 -4.24
N THR A 123 5.13 -15.41 -3.73
CA THR A 123 5.48 -15.12 -2.31
C THR A 123 4.28 -15.19 -1.36
N ALA A 124 3.09 -15.58 -1.83
CA ALA A 124 1.84 -15.59 -1.07
C ALA A 124 1.84 -16.49 0.18
N TYR A 125 2.82 -17.39 0.32
CA TYR A 125 3.02 -18.15 1.57
C TYR A 125 3.24 -17.22 2.78
N ALA A 126 3.96 -16.10 2.59
CA ALA A 126 4.21 -15.09 3.61
C ALA A 126 3.03 -14.14 3.85
N ALA A 127 2.00 -14.16 2.99
CA ALA A 127 0.87 -13.23 3.08
C ALA A 127 0.10 -13.38 4.40
N ASN A 128 0.00 -12.28 5.15
CA ASN A 128 -0.70 -12.18 6.44
C ASN A 128 -1.79 -11.10 6.44
N GLY A 129 -1.94 -10.35 5.34
CA GLY A 129 -3.05 -9.45 5.05
C GLY A 129 -4.09 -10.02 4.07
N GLY A 130 -3.99 -11.31 3.73
CA GLY A 130 -4.87 -11.96 2.76
C GLY A 130 -4.46 -11.73 1.30
N THR A 131 -5.44 -11.65 0.40
CA THR A 131 -5.22 -11.57 -1.06
C THR A 131 -6.07 -10.45 -1.68
N VAL A 132 -5.49 -9.69 -2.62
CA VAL A 132 -6.23 -8.68 -3.38
C VAL A 132 -7.18 -9.37 -4.36
N SER A 133 -8.48 -9.24 -4.14
CA SER A 133 -9.50 -9.76 -5.05
C SER A 133 -9.39 -9.14 -6.45
N ALA A 134 -9.90 -9.84 -7.48
CA ALA A 134 -9.91 -9.36 -8.86
C ALA A 134 -10.64 -8.01 -9.08
N LYS A 135 -11.45 -7.56 -8.10
CA LYS A 135 -12.14 -6.25 -8.10
C LYS A 135 -11.36 -5.17 -7.33
N GLY A 136 -10.09 -5.40 -7.01
CA GLY A 136 -9.23 -4.46 -6.30
C GLY A 136 -9.59 -4.25 -4.83
N ARG A 137 -10.24 -5.23 -4.19
CA ARG A 137 -10.63 -5.18 -2.77
C ARG A 137 -9.80 -6.11 -1.91
N TRP A 138 -9.50 -5.69 -0.69
CA TRP A 138 -8.89 -6.49 0.37
C TRP A 138 -9.34 -6.00 1.75
N SER A 139 -9.12 -6.79 2.79
CA SER A 139 -9.30 -6.36 4.19
C SER A 139 -8.33 -7.08 5.11
N THR A 140 -7.75 -6.36 6.07
CA THR A 140 -6.84 -6.90 7.07
C THR A 140 -6.87 -6.05 8.34
N ASP A 141 -6.40 -6.61 9.44
CA ASP A 141 -6.21 -5.89 10.70
C ASP A 141 -4.75 -5.43 10.80
N LEU A 142 -4.50 -4.21 11.24
CA LEU A 142 -3.16 -3.64 11.46
C LEU A 142 -3.07 -3.07 12.87
N VAL A 143 -1.99 -3.35 13.58
CA VAL A 143 -1.75 -2.80 14.92
C VAL A 143 -1.04 -1.45 14.80
N VAL A 144 -1.56 -0.44 15.49
CA VAL A 144 -0.92 0.83 15.77
C VAL A 144 -0.43 0.80 17.21
N PRO A 145 0.88 0.93 17.51
CA PRO A 145 1.41 0.72 18.86
C PRO A 145 1.03 1.82 19.86
N SER A 146 1.04 3.09 19.42
CA SER A 146 0.60 4.30 20.15
C SER A 146 0.79 5.52 19.23
N ALA A 147 0.59 6.74 19.72
CA ALA A 147 0.96 7.97 19.01
C ALA A 147 2.47 8.24 18.96
N THR A 148 3.31 7.52 19.72
CA THR A 148 4.78 7.73 19.74
C THR A 148 5.53 6.40 19.66
N PHE A 149 6.25 6.17 18.57
CA PHE A 149 6.83 4.86 18.27
C PHE A 149 8.23 4.94 17.62
N PRO A 150 9.08 3.92 17.79
CA PRO A 150 10.30 3.78 17.01
C PRO A 150 9.94 3.39 15.57
N ALA A 151 10.22 4.28 14.63
CA ALA A 151 10.12 3.99 13.20
C ALA A 151 11.50 3.71 12.61
N ARG A 152 11.55 2.92 11.56
CA ARG A 152 12.73 2.71 10.73
C ARG A 152 12.29 2.58 9.28
N GLY A 153 13.17 2.94 8.34
CA GLY A 153 13.01 2.61 6.93
C GLY A 153 13.98 1.52 6.49
N ARG A 154 13.91 1.12 5.22
CA ARG A 154 14.77 0.05 4.68
C ARG A 154 16.28 0.36 4.75
N SER A 155 16.66 1.63 4.93
CA SER A 155 18.04 2.08 5.19
C SER A 155 18.57 1.81 6.61
N GLY A 156 17.76 1.25 7.53
CA GLY A 156 18.21 0.75 8.83
C GLY A 156 18.25 1.76 9.98
N GLY A 157 18.31 3.07 9.70
CA GLY A 157 18.23 4.13 10.73
C GLY A 157 16.91 4.09 11.50
N VAL A 158 16.98 4.31 12.83
CA VAL A 158 15.80 4.38 13.73
C VAL A 158 15.56 5.82 14.14
N SER A 159 14.30 6.26 14.09
CA SER A 159 13.84 7.56 14.57
C SER A 159 12.55 7.40 15.37
N THR A 160 12.44 8.05 16.53
CA THR A 160 11.16 8.15 17.23
C THR A 160 10.24 9.12 16.49
N ILE A 161 9.03 8.66 16.15
CA ILE A 161 7.97 9.45 15.50
C ILE A 161 6.95 9.83 16.56
N ASP A 162 6.42 11.06 16.51
CA ASP A 162 5.35 11.56 17.38
C ASP A 162 4.20 12.09 16.50
N CYS A 163 3.12 11.31 16.41
CA CYS A 163 1.95 11.59 15.58
C CYS A 163 1.10 12.77 16.08
N ARG A 164 1.45 13.36 17.22
CA ARG A 164 0.87 14.62 17.72
C ARG A 164 1.59 15.84 17.15
N ARG A 165 2.72 15.64 16.44
CA ARG A 165 3.58 16.68 15.84
C ARG A 165 3.64 16.62 14.32
N GLU A 166 3.51 15.42 13.74
CA GLU A 166 3.43 15.21 12.29
C GLU A 166 2.33 14.21 11.93
N GLN A 167 1.76 14.33 10.71
CA GLN A 167 0.62 13.50 10.30
C GLN A 167 1.06 12.06 10.01
N CYS A 168 0.75 11.15 10.94
CA CYS A 168 0.85 9.71 10.72
C CYS A 168 -0.37 9.15 9.97
N GLY A 169 -0.24 7.94 9.44
CA GLY A 169 -1.33 7.27 8.74
C GLY A 169 -0.97 5.88 8.24
N ILE A 170 -1.95 5.26 7.59
CA ILE A 170 -1.78 4.01 6.86
C ILE A 170 -1.08 4.30 5.54
N ILE A 171 0.07 3.67 5.32
CA ILE A 171 0.83 3.72 4.07
C ILE A 171 0.58 2.42 3.32
N THR A 172 0.27 2.51 2.02
CA THR A 172 0.34 1.35 1.11
C THR A 172 1.38 1.59 0.03
N ILE A 173 2.14 0.55 -0.33
CA ILE A 173 3.05 0.52 -1.48
C ILE A 173 3.03 -0.87 -2.13
N GLY A 174 3.63 -1.04 -3.30
CA GLY A 174 3.82 -2.37 -3.87
C GLY A 174 4.77 -3.24 -3.03
N ALA A 175 4.41 -4.50 -2.83
CA ALA A 175 5.19 -5.43 -2.00
C ALA A 175 6.52 -5.84 -2.66
N HIS A 176 7.47 -6.32 -1.85
CA HIS A 176 8.79 -6.83 -2.27
C HIS A 176 9.60 -5.89 -3.19
N GLY A 177 9.37 -4.57 -3.12
CA GLY A 177 10.06 -3.57 -3.92
C GLY A 177 9.45 -3.28 -5.29
N VAL A 178 8.29 -3.86 -5.61
CA VAL A 178 7.54 -3.52 -6.83
C VAL A 178 7.05 -2.07 -6.73
N VAL A 179 7.53 -1.21 -7.63
CA VAL A 179 7.00 0.15 -7.79
C VAL A 179 5.61 0.08 -8.43
N ASN A 180 4.58 0.65 -7.78
CA ASN A 180 3.21 0.56 -8.29
C ASN A 180 2.34 1.77 -7.89
N PRO A 181 2.23 2.80 -8.74
CA PRO A 181 1.43 4.00 -8.45
C PRO A 181 -0.05 3.73 -8.18
N ARG A 182 -0.60 2.60 -8.69
CA ARG A 182 -2.00 2.22 -8.47
C ARG A 182 -2.27 1.61 -7.10
N ASN A 183 -1.21 1.21 -6.39
CA ASN A 183 -1.29 0.62 -5.05
C ASN A 183 -0.65 1.53 -3.97
N GLU A 184 -0.24 2.74 -4.34
CA GLU A 184 0.47 3.68 -3.47
C GLU A 184 -0.47 4.74 -2.87
N THR A 185 -0.89 4.54 -1.61
CA THR A 185 -1.85 5.41 -0.90
C THR A 185 -1.31 5.82 0.46
N PHE A 186 -1.77 6.98 0.94
CA PHE A 186 -1.60 7.41 2.33
C PHE A 186 -2.97 7.81 2.88
N THR A 187 -3.39 7.19 3.98
CA THR A 187 -4.66 7.47 4.64
C THR A 187 -4.38 7.93 6.07
N PRO A 188 -4.62 9.22 6.40
CA PRO A 188 -4.40 9.76 7.73
C PRO A 188 -5.10 8.95 8.82
N VAL A 189 -4.42 8.78 9.96
CA VAL A 189 -5.00 8.26 11.20
C VAL A 189 -4.94 9.38 12.23
N THR A 190 -6.04 9.60 12.95
CA THR A 190 -6.11 10.55 14.06
C THR A 190 -5.98 9.81 15.38
N PHE A 191 -5.55 10.52 16.43
CA PHE A 191 -5.39 9.96 17.76
C PHE A 191 -6.38 10.59 18.73
N ALA A 192 -7.08 9.76 19.48
CA ALA A 192 -8.02 10.17 20.51
C ALA A 192 -8.10 9.07 21.57
N ALA A 193 -8.07 9.45 22.85
CA ALA A 193 -8.35 8.50 23.92
C ALA A 193 -9.76 7.93 23.74
N PRO A 194 -9.97 6.60 23.92
CA PRO A 194 -11.30 6.01 23.95
C PRO A 194 -12.17 6.78 24.94
N ALA A 195 -13.35 7.21 24.51
CA ALA A 195 -14.32 7.80 25.42
C ALA A 195 -14.60 6.80 26.54
N ALA A 196 -14.24 7.14 27.77
CA ALA A 196 -14.43 6.26 28.92
C ALA A 196 -15.90 5.84 28.96
N ALA A 197 -16.14 4.54 28.78
CA ALA A 197 -17.48 3.98 28.80
C ALA A 197 -18.11 4.33 30.14
N THR A 198 -18.99 5.33 30.14
CA THR A 198 -19.67 5.77 31.35
C THR A 198 -20.66 4.67 31.70
N SER A 199 -20.20 3.70 32.50
CA SER A 199 -21.03 2.70 33.13
C SER A 199 -22.12 3.43 33.88
N ALA A 200 -23.31 3.49 33.28
CA ALA A 200 -24.48 4.09 33.88
C ALA A 200 -24.78 3.31 35.15
N ALA A 201 -24.37 3.86 36.30
CA ALA A 201 -24.61 3.25 37.59
C ALA A 201 -26.12 2.99 37.71
N PRO A 202 -26.57 1.76 38.06
CA PRO A 202 -27.98 1.44 38.11
C PRO A 202 -28.66 2.40 39.08
N ARG A 203 -29.56 3.24 38.55
CA ARG A 203 -30.26 4.28 39.30
C ARG A 203 -31.14 3.61 40.35
N ARG A 204 -30.62 3.46 41.57
CA ARG A 204 -31.39 3.00 42.72
C ARG A 204 -32.55 3.96 42.94
N THR A 205 -33.74 3.54 42.53
CA THR A 205 -35.00 4.18 42.91
C THR A 205 -35.22 3.92 44.40
N HIS A 206 -34.64 4.79 45.24
CA HIS A 206 -34.98 4.86 46.66
C HIS A 206 -36.42 5.38 46.79
N SER A 207 -37.39 4.46 46.72
CA SER A 207 -38.74 4.73 47.20
C SER A 207 -38.69 4.83 48.72
N ALA A 208 -38.91 6.03 49.25
CA ALA A 208 -39.00 6.27 50.69
C ALA A 208 -40.36 5.79 51.19
N ALA A 209 -40.41 4.57 51.76
CA ALA A 209 -41.56 4.06 52.50
C ALA A 209 -41.27 4.15 54.01
N ALA A 210 -42.23 4.69 54.76
CA ALA A 210 -42.05 5.01 56.18
C ALA A 210 -42.01 3.77 57.10
N ALA A 211 -41.37 3.95 58.26
CA ALA A 211 -41.30 2.93 59.31
C ALA A 211 -42.59 2.84 60.15
N PRO A 212 -42.82 1.69 60.81
CA PRO A 212 -43.34 1.66 62.17
C PRO A 212 -42.31 1.08 63.17
N ARG A 213 -42.44 1.47 64.45
CA ARG A 213 -41.64 0.95 65.58
C ARG A 213 -42.45 -0.09 66.39
N THR A 214 -41.81 -0.65 67.43
CA THR A 214 -42.31 -1.60 68.46
C THR A 214 -42.24 -3.10 68.05
N THR A 215 -41.80 -4.07 68.88
CA THR A 215 -41.33 -4.04 70.29
C THR A 215 -40.36 -5.19 70.66
N SER A 216 -39.61 -5.00 71.75
CA SER A 216 -38.82 -5.92 72.61
C SER A 216 -39.45 -7.30 72.94
N ARG A 217 -38.77 -8.39 73.40
CA ARG A 217 -37.35 -8.78 73.67
C ARG A 217 -37.26 -10.35 73.75
N PRO A 218 -36.29 -11.00 74.44
CA PRO A 218 -35.30 -11.94 73.87
C PRO A 218 -35.62 -13.46 73.99
N ARG A 219 -34.78 -14.30 73.38
CA ARG A 219 -34.39 -15.59 73.98
C ARG A 219 -33.01 -16.10 73.54
N THR A 220 -32.51 -17.09 74.27
CA THR A 220 -31.09 -17.40 74.49
C THR A 220 -30.57 -18.60 73.68
N SER A 221 -29.24 -18.68 73.53
CA SER A 221 -28.41 -19.89 73.40
C SER A 221 -28.79 -20.98 72.38
N ALA A 222 -27.88 -21.30 71.45
CA ALA A 222 -26.90 -22.37 71.68
C ALA A 222 -25.95 -22.55 70.49
N ALA A 223 -24.65 -22.74 70.76
CA ALA A 223 -23.72 -23.30 69.78
C ALA A 223 -23.71 -24.83 69.89
N ARG A 224 -23.74 -25.57 68.77
CA ARG A 224 -23.12 -26.90 68.73
C ARG A 224 -22.62 -27.32 67.35
N ARG A 225 -21.45 -27.95 67.40
CA ARG A 225 -20.59 -28.52 66.34
C ARG A 225 -20.91 -30.00 66.10
N THR A 226 -20.93 -30.46 64.84
CA THR A 226 -20.61 -31.83 64.34
C THR A 226 -20.72 -31.81 62.79
N THR A 227 -19.69 -32.13 61.98
CA THR A 227 -19.30 -33.48 61.46
C THR A 227 -20.47 -34.28 60.87
N ALA A 228 -20.42 -34.92 59.69
CA ALA A 228 -19.31 -35.65 59.05
C ALA A 228 -19.51 -35.71 57.49
N THR A 229 -18.46 -35.82 56.65
CA THR A 229 -17.92 -37.08 56.07
C THR A 229 -18.99 -37.87 55.29
N THR A 230 -18.84 -38.26 54.00
CA THR A 230 -17.66 -38.67 53.17
C THR A 230 -17.83 -38.10 51.72
N SER A 231 -17.00 -38.24 50.67
CA SER A 231 -15.81 -39.06 50.33
C SER A 231 -14.85 -38.35 49.35
N ALA A 232 -13.62 -38.84 49.23
CA ALA A 232 -12.76 -38.78 48.05
C ALA A 232 -12.08 -40.15 47.86
N VAL A 233 -11.93 -40.64 46.62
CA VAL A 233 -11.23 -41.91 46.36
C VAL A 233 -9.75 -41.62 46.06
N ALA A 234 -8.87 -42.19 46.87
CA ALA A 234 -7.44 -42.27 46.60
C ALA A 234 -7.08 -43.69 46.19
N THR A 235 -6.03 -43.84 45.38
CA THR A 235 -5.29 -45.10 45.28
C THR A 235 -3.79 -44.79 45.22
N THR A 236 -3.16 -45.12 46.34
CA THR A 236 -1.75 -45.51 46.55
C THR A 236 -1.03 -46.15 45.36
N SER A 237 0.29 -46.26 45.29
CA SER A 237 1.46 -45.61 45.95
C SER A 237 2.69 -46.32 45.41
N ALA A 238 3.82 -45.63 45.23
CA ALA A 238 5.17 -46.19 45.45
C ALA A 238 6.23 -45.09 45.32
N ALA A 239 7.01 -44.85 46.38
CA ALA A 239 8.26 -44.13 46.28
C ALA A 239 9.41 -45.14 46.11
N ALA A 240 10.35 -44.85 45.21
CA ALA A 240 11.61 -45.55 45.12
C ALA A 240 12.74 -44.53 44.93
N THR A 241 13.65 -44.47 45.90
CA THR A 241 14.82 -43.60 45.91
C THR A 241 15.83 -44.03 44.84
N VAL A 242 16.22 -43.14 43.92
CA VAL A 242 17.41 -43.34 43.07
C VAL A 242 18.23 -42.06 42.96
N THR A 243 19.54 -42.23 43.14
CA THR A 243 20.60 -41.22 43.25
C THR A 243 20.88 -40.45 41.96
N THR A 244 21.25 -39.17 42.10
CA THR A 244 21.75 -38.28 41.05
C THR A 244 23.02 -38.81 40.34
N PRO A 245 23.05 -38.90 39.00
CA PRO A 245 24.29 -39.01 38.23
C PRO A 245 24.71 -37.67 37.62
N ALA A 246 26.02 -37.43 37.54
CA ALA A 246 26.62 -36.27 36.88
C ALA A 246 26.39 -36.27 35.34
N PRO A 247 26.42 -35.10 34.68
CA PRO A 247 26.23 -35.03 33.23
C PRO A 247 27.40 -35.70 32.49
N ARG A 248 27.10 -36.75 31.72
CA ARG A 248 28.05 -37.31 30.75
C ARG A 248 27.88 -36.64 29.39
N THR A 249 29.02 -36.25 28.84
CA THR A 249 29.20 -35.79 27.47
C THR A 249 28.74 -36.83 26.45
N SER A 250 28.19 -36.35 25.34
CA SER A 250 28.02 -37.09 24.08
C SER A 250 28.43 -36.17 22.91
N PRO A 251 28.89 -36.73 21.79
CA PRO A 251 29.94 -36.08 21.00
C PRO A 251 29.43 -35.05 19.99
N THR A 252 30.12 -33.91 19.92
CA THR A 252 30.04 -33.00 18.77
C THR A 252 30.59 -33.70 17.53
N VAL A 253 29.74 -33.89 16.52
CA VAL A 253 30.16 -34.37 15.20
C VAL A 253 30.95 -33.25 14.52
N ALA A 254 32.19 -33.51 14.16
CA ALA A 254 33.05 -32.52 13.52
C ALA A 254 32.77 -32.42 12.01
N GLY A 255 32.81 -31.19 11.49
CA GLY A 255 33.05 -30.92 10.07
C GLY A 255 31.81 -30.70 9.20
N LEU A 256 31.50 -29.43 8.94
CA LEU A 256 31.58 -28.86 7.59
C LEU A 256 31.89 -27.36 7.72
N SER A 257 32.90 -26.90 6.99
CA SER A 257 33.61 -25.66 7.30
C SER A 257 32.84 -24.38 6.98
N GLU A 258 32.87 -23.43 7.90
CA GLU A 258 32.60 -22.02 7.61
C GLU A 258 33.75 -21.46 6.75
N SER A 259 33.41 -20.90 5.59
CA SER A 259 34.38 -20.19 4.74
C SER A 259 34.38 -18.70 5.13
N PRO A 260 35.55 -18.08 5.37
CA PRO A 260 35.61 -16.72 5.91
C PRO A 260 35.16 -15.66 4.90
N ALA A 261 34.60 -14.56 5.43
CA ALA A 261 34.23 -13.40 4.64
C ALA A 261 35.45 -12.80 3.93
N ALA A 262 35.40 -12.72 2.60
CA ALA A 262 36.33 -11.92 1.82
C ALA A 262 35.96 -10.44 1.97
N ALA A 263 36.91 -9.64 2.43
CA ALA A 263 36.80 -8.19 2.37
C ALA A 263 36.79 -7.73 0.91
N SER A 264 35.89 -6.81 0.56
CA SER A 264 35.92 -6.08 -0.70
C SER A 264 36.25 -4.62 -0.41
N THR A 265 37.41 -4.20 -0.89
CA THR A 265 37.92 -2.83 -0.79
C THR A 265 37.05 -1.82 -1.53
N GLU A 266 37.10 -0.57 -1.06
CA GLU A 266 36.72 0.59 -1.85
C GLU A 266 37.58 0.68 -3.12
N GLU A 267 36.98 1.04 -4.24
CA GLU A 267 37.68 1.54 -5.44
C GLU A 267 36.74 2.43 -6.23
N THR A 268 37.28 3.46 -6.89
CA THR A 268 36.51 4.62 -7.35
C THR A 268 36.34 4.67 -8.87
N GLY A 269 35.09 4.78 -9.32
CA GLY A 269 34.74 5.37 -10.62
C GLY A 269 34.85 4.45 -11.85
N GLY A 270 34.44 5.00 -13.00
CA GLY A 270 34.45 4.32 -14.30
C GLY A 270 33.09 3.76 -14.71
N GLY A 271 32.30 4.55 -15.46
CA GLY A 271 31.03 4.08 -16.03
C GLY A 271 31.20 3.31 -17.34
N ASN A 272 30.19 2.52 -17.69
CA ASN A 272 29.80 2.11 -19.05
C ASN A 272 28.32 1.70 -18.96
N ALA A 273 27.37 2.35 -19.64
CA ALA A 273 27.11 2.22 -21.09
C ALA A 273 26.80 0.76 -21.48
N GLY A 274 25.52 0.37 -21.36
CA GLY A 274 25.06 -1.03 -21.53
C GLY A 274 23.62 -1.15 -22.07
N LEU A 275 23.44 -0.75 -23.32
CA LEU A 275 22.42 -1.23 -24.28
C LEU A 275 21.02 -1.64 -23.75
N VAL A 276 20.03 -0.72 -23.86
CA VAL A 276 18.60 -1.10 -23.86
C VAL A 276 18.05 -1.01 -25.28
N VAL A 277 17.74 -2.17 -25.89
CA VAL A 277 17.07 -2.23 -27.20
C VAL A 277 15.56 -1.98 -27.01
N GLY A 278 15.16 -0.72 -27.07
CA GLY A 278 13.75 -0.30 -27.07
C GLY A 278 13.28 0.04 -28.48
N LEU A 279 12.60 -0.88 -29.16
CA LEU A 279 12.18 -0.73 -30.56
C LEU A 279 10.67 -0.44 -30.66
N VAL A 280 10.26 0.83 -30.51
CA VAL A 280 8.85 1.25 -30.66
C VAL A 280 8.71 2.63 -31.33
N ALA A 281 7.96 2.65 -32.46
CA ALA A 281 7.36 3.81 -33.15
C ALA A 281 8.33 4.90 -33.70
N ALA A 282 8.09 5.51 -34.87
CA ALA A 282 6.79 5.93 -35.41
C ALA A 282 6.76 5.98 -36.95
N GLY A 283 5.60 5.70 -37.54
CA GLY A 283 5.33 6.00 -38.94
C GLY A 283 5.04 7.48 -39.12
N ALA A 284 5.90 8.20 -39.84
CA ALA A 284 5.69 9.60 -40.21
C ALA A 284 5.09 9.68 -41.62
N LEU A 285 3.86 10.18 -41.72
CA LEU A 285 3.17 10.42 -42.98
C LEU A 285 3.75 11.69 -43.65
N LEU A 286 4.53 11.54 -44.72
CA LEU A 286 5.07 12.69 -45.47
C LEU A 286 4.10 13.13 -46.57
N VAL A 287 3.38 14.22 -46.30
CA VAL A 287 2.72 15.04 -47.33
C VAL A 287 3.48 16.36 -47.43
N ALA A 288 4.21 16.56 -48.54
CA ALA A 288 4.86 17.81 -48.87
C ALA A 288 4.53 18.20 -50.31
N VAL A 289 3.78 19.29 -50.45
CA VAL A 289 3.36 19.88 -51.74
C VAL A 289 4.53 20.66 -52.35
N PRO A 290 4.74 20.63 -53.69
CA PRO A 290 5.86 21.34 -54.30
C PRO A 290 5.57 22.84 -54.47
N THR A 291 6.45 23.69 -53.94
CA THR A 291 6.54 25.11 -54.34
C THR A 291 7.84 25.34 -55.10
N GLY A 292 7.70 25.71 -56.37
CA GLY A 292 8.83 25.92 -57.26
C GLY A 292 9.54 27.27 -57.06
N LEU A 293 10.83 27.25 -57.39
CA LEU A 293 11.53 28.26 -58.17
C LEU A 293 11.23 29.75 -57.90
N LEU A 294 12.23 30.47 -57.37
CA LEU A 294 12.59 31.79 -57.89
C LEU A 294 14.07 32.10 -57.60
N LEU A 295 14.90 32.16 -58.65
CA LEU A 295 16.28 32.60 -58.53
C LEU A 295 16.32 34.11 -58.24
N ARG A 296 17.19 34.55 -57.33
CA ARG A 296 17.73 35.92 -57.42
C ARG A 296 19.22 36.02 -57.10
N ARG A 297 19.98 35.97 -58.18
CA ARG A 297 21.44 36.12 -58.28
C ARG A 297 21.88 37.55 -57.90
N ARG A 298 22.70 37.69 -56.87
CA ARG A 298 23.64 38.81 -56.63
C ARG A 298 24.98 38.18 -56.27
N ARG A 299 26.01 38.19 -57.12
CA ARG A 299 26.91 39.32 -57.42
C ARG A 299 27.49 39.97 -56.15
N THR A 300 28.56 39.37 -55.66
CA THR A 300 29.71 40.03 -55.04
C THR A 300 30.96 39.45 -55.71
N GLY A 301 31.94 40.31 -56.00
CA GLY A 301 33.19 39.91 -56.65
C GLY A 301 34.31 39.67 -55.64
N THR A 302 35.25 38.84 -56.04
CA THR A 302 36.62 38.67 -55.54
C THR A 302 37.52 38.71 -56.79
N ALA A 303 38.74 39.21 -56.80
CA ALA A 303 39.51 39.95 -55.79
C ALA A 303 40.53 40.83 -56.56
N ASP A 304 41.66 41.19 -55.95
CA ASP A 304 42.94 41.27 -56.68
C ASP A 304 43.28 39.92 -57.35
#